data_AF-A0A3R6IQU3-F1
#
_entry.id   AF-A0A3R6IQU3-F1
#
_cell.length_a   1.000
_cell.length_b   1.000
_cell.length_c   1.000
_cell.angle_alpha   90.00
_cell.angle_beta   90.00
_cell.angle_gamma   90.00
#
_symmetry.space_group_name_H-M   'P 1'
#
loop_
_entity.id
_entity.type
_entity.pdbx_description
1 polymer ?
#
loop_
_entity_poly.entity_id
_entity_poly.type
_entity_poly.pdbx_seq_one_letter_code
_entity_poly.pdbx_strand_id
1 'polypeptide(L)'
;MAKIQNETVYKATMERIEELLPLVDDDTPLTDKNLIELDLLSGLVEEYEDEYFPIKAPSLVDVIKLRMYEMGINQAKLSDLLGVSPSRISDYLTGRCEPTLKVARELSRKLDIDANIVLGV
;
A
#
# COMPACT_ATOMS: atom_id res chain seq x y z
N MET A 1 2.63 -15.48 23.67
CA MET A 1 1.21 -15.07 23.59
C MET A 1 0.50 -16.03 22.65
N ALA A 2 -0.82 -16.18 22.74
CA ALA A 2 -1.58 -16.92 21.73
C ALA A 2 -1.41 -16.21 20.38
N LYS A 3 -1.33 -16.95 19.28
CA LYS A 3 -1.13 -16.41 17.93
C LYS A 3 -2.12 -17.05 16.98
N ILE A 4 -2.63 -16.28 16.01
CA ILE A 4 -3.43 -16.82 14.92
C ILE A 4 -2.50 -17.65 14.02
N GLN A 5 -2.79 -18.95 13.83
CA GLN A 5 -1.91 -19.88 13.11
C GLN A 5 -2.41 -20.25 11.72
N ASN A 6 -3.65 -19.89 11.37
CA ASN A 6 -4.25 -20.24 10.09
C ASN A 6 -5.35 -19.26 9.69
N GLU A 7 -5.68 -19.30 8.40
CA GLU A 7 -6.68 -18.42 7.78
C GLU A 7 -8.09 -18.59 8.36
N THR A 8 -8.46 -19.79 8.84
CA THR A 8 -9.78 -20.04 9.43
C THR A 8 -9.94 -19.27 10.74
N VAL A 9 -8.93 -19.32 11.62
CA VAL A 9 -8.92 -18.57 12.88
C VAL A 9 -8.86 -17.07 12.61
N TYR A 10 -8.08 -16.64 11.61
CA TYR A 10 -8.04 -15.25 11.16
C TYR A 10 -9.44 -14.75 10.77
N LYS A 11 -10.14 -15.46 9.88
CA LYS A 11 -11.49 -15.07 9.43
C LYS A 11 -12.50 -15.01 10.57
N ALA A 12 -12.51 -16.02 11.44
CA ALA A 12 -13.40 -16.02 12.60
C ALA A 12 -13.09 -14.86 13.57
N THR A 13 -11.81 -14.49 13.71
CA THR A 13 -11.40 -13.34 14.53
C THR A 13 -11.84 -12.03 13.90
N MET A 14 -11.71 -11.88 12.57
CA MET A 14 -12.19 -10.71 11.83
C MET A 14 -13.71 -10.55 11.94
N GLU A 15 -14.48 -11.64 11.78
CA GLU A 15 -15.93 -11.62 11.99
C GLU A 15 -16.29 -11.15 13.41
N ARG A 16 -15.55 -11.61 14.42
CA ARG A 16 -15.77 -11.18 15.80
C ARG A 16 -15.43 -9.69 16.01
N ILE A 17 -14.37 -9.20 15.38
CA ILE A 17 -14.03 -7.77 15.40
C ILE A 17 -15.16 -6.95 14.77
N GLU A 18 -15.70 -7.37 13.62
CA GLU A 18 -16.83 -6.69 12.96
C GLU A 18 -18.08 -6.61 13.85
N GLU A 19 -18.36 -7.65 14.65
CA GLU A 19 -19.45 -7.65 15.64
C GLU A 19 -19.20 -6.69 16.81
N LEU A 20 -17.94 -6.50 17.21
CA LEU A 20 -17.54 -5.65 18.35
C LEU A 20 -17.49 -4.16 17.99
N LEU A 21 -17.12 -3.82 16.75
CA LEU A 21 -17.04 -2.44 16.26
C LEU A 21 -18.29 -1.57 16.52
N PRO A 22 -19.54 -2.04 16.32
CA PRO A 22 -20.72 -1.22 16.61
C PRO A 22 -21.05 -1.12 18.11
N LEU A 23 -20.37 -1.86 18.99
CA LEU A 23 -20.63 -1.92 20.43
C LEU A 23 -19.73 -0.98 21.24
N VAL A 24 -18.74 -0.38 20.59
CA VAL A 24 -17.75 0.51 21.22
C VAL A 24 -17.60 1.78 20.38
N ASP A 25 -17.23 2.87 21.06
CA ASP A 25 -16.99 4.19 20.48
C ASP A 25 -15.91 4.94 21.30
N ASP A 26 -15.63 6.18 20.90
CA ASP A 26 -14.61 7.02 21.55
C ASP A 26 -14.92 7.35 23.03
N ASP A 27 -16.19 7.25 23.45
CA ASP A 27 -16.65 7.51 24.82
C ASP A 27 -16.71 6.24 25.68
N THR A 28 -16.42 5.07 25.09
CA THR A 28 -16.50 3.78 25.78
C THR A 28 -15.40 3.66 26.84
N PRO A 29 -15.74 3.32 28.10
CA PRO A 29 -14.74 3.18 29.16
C PRO A 29 -13.69 2.13 28.84
N LEU A 30 -12.42 2.40 29.16
CA LEU A 30 -11.30 1.45 28.99
C LEU A 30 -11.47 0.13 29.77
N THR A 31 -12.37 0.10 30.75
CA THR A 31 -12.72 -1.11 31.51
C THR A 31 -13.84 -1.93 30.87
N ASP A 32 -14.43 -1.45 29.77
CA ASP A 32 -15.48 -2.15 29.06
C ASP A 32 -14.94 -3.44 28.45
N LYS A 33 -15.73 -4.52 28.58
CA LYS A 33 -15.29 -5.85 28.15
C LYS A 33 -15.18 -5.96 26.64
N ASN A 34 -16.07 -5.31 25.88
CA ASN A 34 -16.06 -5.34 24.42
C ASN A 34 -14.85 -4.57 23.90
N LEU A 35 -14.51 -3.44 24.52
CA LEU A 35 -13.34 -2.66 24.15
C LEU A 35 -12.03 -3.41 24.43
N ILE A 36 -11.92 -4.06 25.60
CA ILE A 36 -10.76 -4.91 25.93
C ILE A 36 -10.65 -6.11 24.98
N GLU A 37 -11.78 -6.74 24.65
CA GLU A 37 -11.81 -7.86 23.71
C GLU A 37 -11.39 -7.40 22.31
N LEU A 38 -11.92 -6.27 21.82
CA LEU A 38 -11.58 -5.69 20.53
C LEU A 38 -10.08 -5.41 20.43
N ASP A 39 -9.51 -4.71 21.42
CA ASP A 39 -8.07 -4.38 21.45
C ASP A 39 -7.19 -5.64 21.39
N LEU A 40 -7.54 -6.67 22.17
CA LEU A 40 -6.82 -7.94 22.16
C LEU A 40 -6.90 -8.65 20.80
N LEU A 41 -8.10 -8.74 20.21
CA LEU A 41 -8.29 -9.42 18.93
C LEU A 41 -7.63 -8.66 17.78
N SER A 42 -7.71 -7.33 17.78
CA SER A 42 -7.03 -6.47 16.81
C SER A 42 -5.51 -6.68 16.84
N GLY A 43 -4.89 -6.76 18.03
CA GLY A 43 -3.47 -7.05 18.14
C GLY A 43 -3.09 -8.45 17.62
N LEU A 44 -3.96 -9.45 17.79
CA LEU A 44 -3.74 -10.80 17.25
C LEU A 44 -3.84 -10.85 15.72
N VAL A 45 -4.75 -10.06 15.15
CA VAL A 45 -4.92 -9.89 13.70
C VAL A 45 -3.72 -9.16 13.11
N GLU A 46 -3.27 -8.06 13.73
CA GLU A 46 -2.11 -7.29 13.29
C GLU A 46 -0.86 -8.18 13.17
N GLU A 47 -0.56 -8.98 14.20
CA GLU A 47 0.62 -9.88 14.16
C GLU A 47 0.53 -10.93 13.03
N TYR A 48 -0.69 -11.37 12.69
CA TYR A 48 -0.92 -12.29 11.57
C TYR A 48 -0.80 -11.58 10.22
N GLU A 49 -1.37 -10.39 10.08
CA GLU A 49 -1.27 -9.59 8.85
C GLU A 49 0.17 -9.19 8.54
N ASP A 50 0.97 -8.82 9.54
CA ASP A 50 2.39 -8.50 9.34
C ASP A 50 3.18 -9.68 8.74
N GLU A 51 2.85 -10.92 9.14
CA GLU A 51 3.53 -12.13 8.66
C GLU A 51 3.01 -12.60 7.29
N TYR A 52 1.68 -12.57 7.09
CA TYR A 52 1.03 -13.20 5.93
C TYR A 52 0.55 -12.20 4.86
N PHE A 53 0.27 -10.96 5.25
CA PHE A 53 -0.22 -9.86 4.40
C PHE A 53 0.57 -8.56 4.57
N PRO A 54 1.92 -8.59 4.49
CA PRO A 54 2.74 -7.42 4.76
C PRO A 54 2.38 -6.27 3.81
N ILE A 55 2.26 -5.06 4.36
CA ILE A 55 2.12 -3.83 3.58
C ILE A 55 3.43 -3.61 2.83
N LYS A 56 3.45 -4.03 1.56
CA LYS A 56 4.61 -3.84 0.69
C LYS A 56 4.71 -2.39 0.26
N ALA A 57 5.95 -1.91 0.13
CA ALA A 57 6.22 -0.66 -0.55
C ALA A 57 5.55 -0.67 -1.94
N PRO A 58 4.92 0.43 -2.36
CA PRO A 58 4.24 0.48 -3.64
C PRO A 58 5.27 0.30 -4.76
N SER A 59 4.89 -0.43 -5.81
CA SER A 59 5.79 -0.60 -6.96
C SER A 59 5.96 0.74 -7.68
N LEU A 60 7.13 0.97 -8.27
CA LEU A 60 7.38 2.17 -9.08
C LEU A 60 6.30 2.34 -10.17
N VAL A 61 5.82 1.25 -10.74
CA VAL A 61 4.75 1.24 -11.75
C VAL A 61 3.46 1.83 -11.19
N ASP A 62 3.05 1.38 -10.01
CA ASP A 62 1.82 1.83 -9.37
C ASP A 62 1.91 3.30 -8.98
N VAL A 63 3.07 3.74 -8.48
CA VAL A 63 3.29 5.15 -8.14
C VAL A 63 3.31 6.04 -9.37
N ILE A 64 3.92 5.60 -10.49
CA ILE A 64 3.84 6.36 -11.75
C ILE A 64 2.39 6.49 -12.21
N LYS A 65 1.61 5.40 -12.19
CA LYS A 65 0.19 5.43 -12.58
C LYS A 65 -0.64 6.33 -11.68
N LEU A 66 -0.40 6.29 -10.36
CA LEU A 66 -1.03 7.16 -9.38
C LEU A 66 -0.71 8.62 -9.69
N ARG A 67 0.56 8.97 -9.88
CA ARG A 67 0.96 10.34 -10.24
C ARG A 67 0.39 10.80 -11.58
N MET A 68 0.33 9.92 -12.56
CA MET A 68 -0.35 10.21 -13.83
C MET A 68 -1.83 10.56 -13.63
N TYR A 69 -2.52 9.81 -12.78
CA TYR A 69 -3.91 10.05 -12.42
C TYR A 69 -4.09 11.38 -11.69
N GLU A 70 -3.30 11.63 -10.63
CA GLU A 70 -3.34 12.86 -9.83
C GLU A 70 -3.05 14.11 -10.67
N MET A 71 -2.10 14.02 -11.60
CA MET A 71 -1.73 15.12 -12.48
C MET A 71 -2.63 15.24 -13.72
N GLY A 72 -3.56 14.30 -13.94
CA GLY A 72 -4.43 14.26 -15.12
C GLY A 72 -3.68 14.09 -16.45
N ILE A 73 -2.52 13.42 -16.44
CA ILE A 73 -1.67 13.23 -17.63
C ILE A 73 -1.79 11.80 -18.18
N ASN A 74 -1.69 11.69 -19.51
CA ASN A 74 -1.66 10.40 -20.20
C ASN A 74 -0.21 9.97 -20.55
N GLN A 75 -0.05 8.76 -21.09
CA GLN A 75 1.28 8.23 -21.43
C GLN A 75 2.03 9.09 -22.45
N ALA A 76 1.33 9.72 -23.40
CA ALA A 76 1.94 10.62 -24.38
C ALA A 76 2.54 11.86 -23.70
N LYS A 77 1.79 12.46 -22.77
CA LYS A 77 2.27 13.60 -22.00
C LYS A 77 3.41 13.24 -21.06
N LEU A 78 3.37 12.03 -20.48
CA LEU A 78 4.48 11.50 -19.68
C LEU A 78 5.75 11.29 -20.53
N SER A 79 5.60 10.78 -21.75
CA SER A 79 6.67 10.66 -22.76
C SER A 79 7.33 12.01 -23.04
N ASP A 80 6.54 13.05 -23.31
CA ASP A 80 7.05 14.40 -23.54
C ASP A 80 7.76 14.96 -22.32
N LEU A 81 7.20 14.74 -21.14
CA LEU A 81 7.70 15.25 -19.86
C LEU A 81 9.04 14.59 -19.49
N LEU A 82 9.23 13.30 -19.78
CA LEU A 82 10.48 12.59 -19.51
C LEU A 82 11.48 12.62 -20.67
N GLY A 83 11.06 13.06 -21.86
CA GLY A 83 11.89 13.02 -23.07
C GLY A 83 12.20 11.59 -23.54
N VAL A 84 11.25 10.68 -23.34
CA VAL A 84 11.37 9.24 -23.61
C VAL A 84 10.27 8.83 -24.58
N SER A 85 10.54 7.93 -25.53
CA SER A 85 9.54 7.51 -26.50
C SER A 85 8.32 6.83 -25.84
N PRO A 86 7.11 6.95 -26.42
CA PRO A 86 5.91 6.31 -25.88
C PRO A 86 6.06 4.79 -25.67
N SER A 87 6.79 4.10 -26.55
CA SER A 87 7.08 2.68 -26.41
C SER A 87 7.85 2.37 -25.13
N ARG A 88 8.86 3.17 -24.79
CA ARG A 88 9.64 3.00 -23.55
C ARG A 88 8.81 3.33 -22.31
N ILE A 89 7.93 4.34 -22.38
CA ILE A 89 6.99 4.61 -21.29
C ILE A 89 6.08 3.41 -21.05
N SER A 90 5.58 2.77 -22.12
CA SER A 90 4.79 1.55 -22.01
C SER A 90 5.59 0.40 -21.37
N ASP A 91 6.87 0.23 -21.75
CA ASP A 91 7.74 -0.77 -21.14
C ASP A 91 7.94 -0.52 -19.63
N TYR A 92 8.05 0.74 -19.20
CA TYR A 92 8.12 1.11 -17.78
C TYR A 92 6.80 0.81 -17.06
N LEU A 93 5.66 1.20 -17.63
CA LEU A 93 4.33 1.01 -17.02
C LEU A 93 3.86 -0.45 -16.99
N THR A 94 4.49 -1.32 -17.76
CA THR A 94 4.27 -2.77 -17.76
C THR A 94 5.30 -3.54 -16.95
N GLY A 95 6.34 -2.86 -16.43
CA GLY A 95 7.43 -3.48 -15.68
C GLY A 95 8.37 -4.33 -16.55
N ARG A 96 8.29 -4.23 -17.88
CA ARG A 96 9.15 -4.99 -18.81
C ARG A 96 10.59 -4.47 -18.81
N CYS A 97 10.77 -3.17 -18.56
CA CYS A 97 12.06 -2.51 -18.54
C CYS A 97 12.11 -1.53 -17.37
N GLU A 98 13.26 -1.42 -16.72
CA GLU A 98 13.49 -0.40 -15.70
C GLU A 98 13.96 0.92 -16.32
N PRO A 99 13.55 2.07 -15.76
CA PRO A 99 14.07 3.36 -16.19
C PRO A 99 15.57 3.47 -15.96
N THR A 100 16.29 4.05 -16.92
CA THR A 100 17.71 4.40 -16.70
C THR A 100 17.84 5.42 -15.56
N LEU A 101 19.00 5.48 -14.90
CA LEU A 101 19.25 6.43 -13.80
C LEU A 101 18.93 7.90 -14.17
N LYS A 102 19.13 8.27 -15.44
CA LYS A 102 18.76 9.60 -15.93
C LYS A 102 17.24 9.82 -15.90
N VAL A 103 16.46 8.84 -16.38
CA VAL A 103 14.99 8.90 -16.39
C VAL A 103 14.45 8.78 -14.96
N ALA A 104 15.05 7.93 -14.12
CA ALA A 104 14.74 7.83 -12.69
C ALA A 104 14.81 9.20 -11.98
N ARG A 105 15.88 9.96 -12.20
CA ARG A 105 15.99 11.32 -11.62
C ARG A 105 14.88 12.26 -12.12
N GLU A 106 14.51 12.15 -13.39
CA GLU A 106 13.42 12.96 -13.96
C GLU A 106 12.04 12.53 -13.44
N LEU A 107 11.81 11.22 -13.24
CA LEU A 107 10.61 10.69 -12.60
C LEU A 107 10.46 11.28 -11.19
N SER A 108 11.52 11.21 -10.38
CA SER A 108 11.51 11.77 -9.03
C SER A 108 11.23 13.27 -9.03
N ARG A 109 11.88 14.04 -9.91
CA ARG A 109 11.72 15.50 -9.93
C ARG A 109 10.39 15.98 -10.51
N LYS A 110 9.91 15.34 -11.58
CA LYS A 110 8.77 15.85 -12.36
C LYS A 110 7.44 15.22 -11.99
N LEU A 111 7.45 14.00 -11.48
CA LEU A 111 6.27 13.38 -10.87
C LEU A 111 6.33 13.40 -9.34
N ASP A 112 7.35 14.05 -8.75
CA ASP A 112 7.48 14.18 -7.30
C ASP A 112 7.40 12.80 -6.59
N ILE A 113 8.13 11.83 -7.15
CA ILE A 113 8.20 10.46 -6.63
C ILE A 113 9.45 10.35 -5.74
N ASP A 114 9.29 9.77 -4.56
CA ASP A 114 10.42 9.52 -3.65
C ASP A 114 11.52 8.71 -4.35
N ALA A 115 12.77 9.13 -4.17
CA ALA A 115 13.91 8.50 -4.82
C ALA A 115 14.09 7.02 -4.42
N ASN A 116 13.72 6.64 -3.20
CA ASN A 116 13.77 5.26 -2.73
C ASN A 116 12.80 4.38 -3.52
N ILE A 117 11.60 4.89 -3.82
CA ILE A 117 10.60 4.19 -4.66
C ILE A 117 11.10 4.05 -6.09
N VAL A 118 11.74 5.10 -6.64
CA VAL A 118 12.26 5.08 -8.02
C VAL A 118 13.46 4.14 -8.18
N LEU A 119 14.32 4.06 -7.17
CA LEU A 119 15.55 3.26 -7.22
C LEU A 119 15.36 1.85 -6.64
N GLY A 120 14.26 1.57 -5.95
CA GLY A 120 13.99 0.28 -5.31
C GLY A 120 14.94 -0.03 -4.15
N VAL A 121 15.35 1.00 -3.40
CA VAL A 121 16.31 0.91 -2.26
C VAL A 121 15.67 1.25 -0.94
#